data_AF-A0A9D6XA97-F1
#
_entry.id   AF-A0A9D6XA97-F1
#
_cell.length_a   1.000
_cell.length_b   1.000
_cell.length_c   1.000
_cell.angle_alpha   90.00
_cell.angle_beta   90.00
_cell.angle_gamma   90.00
#
_symmetry.space_group_name_H-M   'P 1'
#
loop_
_entity.id
_entity.type
_entity.pdbx_description
1 polymer ?
#
loop_
_entity_poly.entity_id
_entity_poly.type
_entity_poly.pdbx_seq_one_letter_code
_entity_poly.pdbx_strand_id
1 'polypeptide(L)'
;RGLILLKKQQYKDAEQAMQRALALNPDNPDALLVLGDLYAEDLKDQKQALEAYKKYLETGGTETRAKNYIEKAGAPAPPAKQ
;
A
#
# COMPACT_ATOMS: atom_id res chain seq x y z
N ARG A 1 10.22 20.11 -17.08
CA ARG A 1 8.85 19.53 -17.16
C ARG A 1 8.82 18.02 -17.47
N GLY A 2 9.89 17.38 -17.98
CA GLY A 2 9.88 15.95 -18.35
C GLY A 2 9.96 14.91 -17.21
N LEU A 3 10.56 15.25 -16.06
CA LEU A 3 10.81 14.28 -14.99
C LEU A 3 9.53 13.77 -14.29
N ILE A 4 8.47 14.59 -14.25
CA ILE A 4 7.20 14.23 -13.61
C ILE A 4 6.44 13.18 -14.46
N LEU A 5 6.57 13.26 -15.79
CA LEU A 5 5.89 12.33 -16.70
C LEU A 5 6.52 10.94 -16.66
N LEU A 6 7.86 10.87 -16.62
CA LEU A 6 8.60 9.60 -16.51
C LEU A 6 8.26 8.87 -15.20
N LYS A 7 8.27 9.59 -14.07
CA LYS A 7 7.88 9.03 -12.78
C LYS A 7 6.46 8.47 -12.79
N LYS A 8 5.49 9.21 -13.33
CA LYS A 8 4.10 8.75 -13.45
C LYS A 8 3.96 7.48 -14.29
N GLN A 9 4.75 7.33 -15.34
CA GLN A 9 4.75 6.12 -16.15
C GLN A 9 5.32 4.93 -15.36
N GLN A 10 6.40 5.14 -14.63
CA GLN A 10 7.02 4.11 -13.80
C GLN A 10 6.10 3.63 -12.67
N TYR A 11 5.31 4.53 -12.07
CA TYR A 11 4.33 4.16 -11.05
C TYR A 11 3.24 3.24 -11.59
N LYS A 12 2.72 3.53 -12.79
CA LYS A 12 1.74 2.65 -13.43
C LYS A 12 2.31 1.28 -13.77
N ASP A 13 3.55 1.23 -14.27
CA ASP A 13 4.23 -0.03 -14.56
C ASP A 13 4.42 -0.85 -13.27
N ALA A 14 4.84 -0.21 -12.19
CA ALA A 14 4.99 -0.83 -10.87
C ALA A 14 3.65 -1.37 -10.33
N GLU A 15 2.59 -0.57 -10.41
CA GLU A 15 1.24 -0.99 -10.02
C GLU A 15 0.81 -2.25 -10.79
N GLN A 16 0.97 -2.27 -12.11
CA GLN A 16 0.61 -3.43 -12.93
C GLN A 16 1.47 -4.66 -12.62
N ALA A 17 2.78 -4.48 -12.40
CA ALA A 17 3.67 -5.56 -12.04
C ALA A 17 3.25 -6.20 -10.70
N MET A 18 2.92 -5.38 -9.70
CA MET A 18 2.46 -5.87 -8.40
C MET A 18 1.07 -6.49 -8.49
N GLN A 19 0.15 -5.94 -9.28
CA GLN A 19 -1.16 -6.55 -9.52
C GLN A 19 -1.05 -7.93 -10.18
N ARG A 20 -0.11 -8.12 -11.12
CA ARG A 20 0.18 -9.45 -11.68
C ARG A 20 0.75 -10.39 -10.62
N ALA A 21 1.64 -9.89 -9.76
CA ALA A 21 2.15 -10.68 -8.64
C ALA A 21 1.02 -11.13 -7.69
N LEU A 22 0.06 -10.24 -7.41
CA LEU A 22 -1.13 -10.56 -6.61
C LEU A 22 -2.11 -11.48 -7.35
N ALA A 23 -2.16 -11.45 -8.67
CA ALA A 23 -2.94 -12.41 -9.44
C ALA A 23 -2.37 -13.83 -9.37
N LEU A 24 -1.05 -13.96 -9.20
CA LEU A 24 -0.37 -15.25 -9.02
C LEU A 24 -0.38 -15.71 -7.56
N ASN A 25 -0.16 -14.78 -6.62
CA ASN A 25 -0.23 -15.01 -5.19
C ASN A 25 -0.95 -13.84 -4.50
N PRO A 26 -2.26 -13.98 -4.25
CA PRO A 26 -3.09 -12.94 -3.63
C PRO A 26 -2.60 -12.48 -2.26
N ASP A 27 -1.90 -13.36 -1.56
CA ASP A 27 -1.40 -13.16 -0.19
C ASP A 27 0.10 -12.86 -0.18
N ASN A 28 0.65 -12.36 -1.30
CA ASN A 28 2.06 -11.99 -1.36
C ASN A 28 2.33 -10.70 -0.54
N PRO A 29 3.02 -10.80 0.61
CA PRO A 29 3.26 -9.64 1.47
C PRO A 29 4.11 -8.58 0.76
N ASP A 30 5.11 -8.96 -0.02
CA ASP A 30 5.97 -8.00 -0.72
C ASP A 30 5.18 -7.16 -1.72
N ALA A 31 4.30 -7.78 -2.50
CA ALA A 31 3.49 -7.06 -3.48
C ALA A 31 2.47 -6.12 -2.82
N LEU A 32 1.85 -6.55 -1.72
CA LEU A 32 0.92 -5.73 -0.94
C LEU A 32 1.62 -4.53 -0.30
N LEU A 33 2.82 -4.73 0.23
CA LEU A 33 3.61 -3.66 0.85
C LEU A 33 4.04 -2.61 -0.18
N VAL A 34 4.58 -3.05 -1.32
CA VAL A 34 5.02 -2.16 -2.41
C VAL A 34 3.84 -1.38 -2.99
N LEU A 35 2.68 -2.02 -3.18
CA LEU A 35 1.47 -1.30 -3.59
C LEU A 35 1.04 -0.28 -2.53
N GLY A 36 1.10 -0.63 -1.24
CA GLY A 36 0.83 0.29 -0.14
C GLY A 36 1.70 1.55 -0.22
N ASP A 37 3.02 1.39 -0.38
CA ASP A 37 3.96 2.51 -0.52
C ASP A 37 3.67 3.34 -1.77
N LEU A 38 3.47 2.68 -2.91
CA LEU A 38 3.17 3.33 -4.18
C LEU A 38 1.91 4.19 -4.09
N TYR A 39 0.84 3.64 -3.49
CA TYR A 39 -0.40 4.37 -3.29
C TYR A 39 -0.23 5.51 -2.28
N ALA A 40 0.54 5.30 -1.21
CA ALA A 40 0.75 6.27 -0.15
C ALA A 40 1.60 7.48 -0.58
N GLU A 41 2.73 7.21 -1.23
CA GLU A 41 3.78 8.20 -1.48
C GLU A 41 3.65 8.83 -2.88
N ASP A 42 3.43 8.00 -3.91
CA ASP A 42 3.51 8.43 -5.30
C ASP A 42 2.14 8.80 -5.89
N LEU A 43 1.12 7.96 -5.66
CA LEU A 43 -0.24 8.19 -6.16
C LEU A 43 -1.08 9.04 -5.20
N LYS A 44 -0.65 9.14 -3.93
CA LYS A 44 -1.38 9.80 -2.83
C LYS A 44 -2.83 9.33 -2.70
N ASP A 45 -3.09 8.08 -3.06
CA ASP A 45 -4.38 7.43 -2.88
C ASP A 45 -4.41 6.76 -1.52
N GLN A 46 -4.87 7.53 -0.53
CA GLN A 46 -4.93 7.07 0.85
C GLN A 46 -5.82 5.84 1.02
N LYS A 47 -6.91 5.71 0.24
CA LYS A 47 -7.83 4.56 0.38
C LYS A 47 -7.14 3.27 -0.06
N GLN A 48 -6.58 3.27 -1.26
CA GLN A 48 -5.88 2.11 -1.83
C GLN A 48 -4.67 1.71 -0.99
N ALA A 49 -3.89 2.70 -0.51
CA ALA A 49 -2.75 2.45 0.37
C ALA A 49 -3.16 1.74 1.66
N LEU A 50 -4.25 2.18 2.29
CA LEU A 50 -4.76 1.63 3.53
C LEU A 50 -5.26 0.19 3.36
N GLU A 51 -5.95 -0.10 2.25
CA GLU A 51 -6.36 -1.47 1.92
C GLU A 51 -5.16 -2.39 1.67
N ALA A 52 -4.17 -1.93 0.91
CA ALA A 52 -2.98 -2.72 0.61
C ALA A 52 -2.15 -3.02 1.87
N TYR A 53 -1.90 -2.01 2.72
CA TYR A 53 -1.22 -2.21 3.99
C TYR A 53 -2.02 -3.08 4.97
N LYS A 54 -3.36 -3.00 4.99
CA LYS A 54 -4.19 -3.87 5.82
C LYS A 54 -4.01 -5.33 5.44
N LYS A 55 -4.17 -5.65 4.16
CA LYS A 55 -3.95 -7.00 3.64
C LYS A 55 -2.52 -7.48 3.93
N TYR A 56 -1.53 -6.60 3.76
CA TYR A 56 -0.14 -6.92 4.11
C TYR A 56 -0.01 -7.38 5.57
N LEU A 57 -0.63 -6.69 6.53
CA LEU A 57 -0.61 -7.10 7.93
C LEU A 57 -1.39 -8.41 8.17
N GLU A 58 -2.49 -8.63 7.44
CA GLU A 58 -3.27 -9.88 7.50
C GLU A 58 -2.45 -11.09 7.02
N THR A 59 -1.54 -10.91 6.07
CA THR A 59 -0.60 -11.96 5.61
C THR A 59 0.53 -12.27 6.62
N GLY A 60 0.55 -11.60 7.78
CA GLY A 60 1.59 -11.74 8.79
C GLY A 60 2.73 -10.73 8.67
N GLY A 61 2.55 -9.68 7.85
CA GLY A 61 3.50 -8.60 7.70
C GLY A 61 3.81 -7.88 9.01
N THR A 62 5.08 -7.56 9.26
CA THR A 62 5.55 -6.98 10.53
C THR A 62 6.07 -5.54 10.37
N GLU A 63 6.08 -5.01 9.15
CA GLU A 63 6.64 -3.71 8.83
C GLU A 63 5.92 -2.57 9.55
N THR A 64 6.69 -1.78 10.30
CA THR A 64 6.18 -0.67 11.11
C THR A 64 5.56 0.43 10.25
N ARG A 65 6.06 0.65 9.04
CA ARG A 65 5.51 1.64 8.11
C ARG A 65 4.05 1.37 7.74
N ALA A 66 3.69 0.10 7.51
CA ALA A 66 2.33 -0.28 7.19
C ALA A 66 1.39 -0.01 8.37
N LYS A 67 1.81 -0.35 9.59
CA LYS A 67 1.08 -0.05 10.83
C LYS A 67 0.93 1.45 11.04
N ASN A 68 2.02 2.21 10.99
CA ASN A 68 2.02 3.66 11.14
C ASN A 68 1.12 4.34 10.11
N TYR A 69 1.13 3.86 8.87
CA TYR A 69 0.27 4.40 7.82
C TYR A 69 -1.20 4.11 8.13
N ILE A 70 -1.57 2.89 8.51
CA ILE A 70 -2.95 2.56 8.89
C ILE A 70 -3.39 3.34 10.13
N GLU A 71 -2.54 3.52 11.13
CA GLU A 71 -2.86 4.31 12.32
C GLU A 71 -3.10 5.78 11.96
N LYS A 72 -2.25 6.35 11.09
CA LYS A 72 -2.35 7.74 10.64
C LYS A 72 -3.50 7.97 9.66
N ALA A 73 -3.72 7.03 8.75
CA ALA A 73 -4.66 7.14 7.64
C ALA A 73 -6.04 6.55 7.96
N GLY A 74 -6.12 5.67 8.95
CA GLY A 74 -7.24 4.79 9.25
C GLY A 74 -7.74 4.82 10.68
N ALA A 75 -7.38 5.81 11.50
CA ALA A 75 -8.16 6.10 12.69
C ALA A 75 -9.61 6.45 12.29
N PRO A 76 -10.62 5.70 12.76
CA PRO A 76 -11.46 6.18 13.84
C PRO A 76 -10.81 5.78 15.16
N ALA A 77 -11.06 6.59 16.19
CA ALA A 77 -10.53 6.43 17.54
C ALA A 77 -10.42 4.95 17.98
N PRO A 78 -9.42 4.59 18.82
CA PRO A 78 -9.36 3.25 19.38
C PRO A 78 -10.74 2.88 19.95
N PRO A 79 -11.27 1.65 19.73
CA PRO A 79 -12.43 1.23 20.50
C PRO A 79 -12.01 1.33 21.97
N ALA A 80 -12.66 2.24 22.68
CA ALA A 80 -12.54 2.35 24.13
C ALA A 80 -12.76 0.95 24.68
N LYS A 81 -11.68 0.31 25.13
CA LYS A 81 -11.79 -0.91 25.92
C LYS A 81 -12.50 -0.47 27.21
N GLN A 82 -13.75 -0.91 27.35
CA GLN A 82 -14.53 -0.82 28.59
C GLN A 82 -13.82 -1.59 29.70
#